data_AF-A0A5S9MJH7-F1
#
_entry.id   AF-A0A5S9MJH7-F1
#
_cell.length_a   1.000
_cell.length_b   1.000
_cell.length_c   1.000
_cell.angle_alpha   90.00
_cell.angle_beta   90.00
_cell.angle_gamma   90.00
#
_symmetry.space_group_name_H-M   'P 1'
#
loop_
_entity.id
_entity.type
_entity.pdbx_description
1 polymer ?
#
loop_
_entity_poly.entity_id
_entity_poly.type
_entity_poly.pdbx_seq_one_letter_code
_entity_poly.pdbx_strand_id
1 'polypeptide(L)'
;MVMKQSTDILNAIPKADSKAIQSAYEQALSSFRHKVIVLDDDPTGIQTVHGVSFFTDWSEESIEAGFLEDSRMFFILTNSRSMTEKKLPLRTKQSQQPL
;
A
#
# COMPACT_ATOMS: atom_id res chain seq x y z
N MET A 1 28.31 -29.90 -16.53
CA MET A 1 27.49 -28.71 -16.25
C MET A 1 27.09 -28.78 -14.77
N VAL A 2 27.60 -27.88 -13.92
CA VAL A 2 27.29 -27.89 -12.48
C VAL A 2 26.06 -27.02 -12.27
N MET A 3 24.96 -27.59 -11.79
CA MET A 3 23.82 -26.82 -11.27
C MET A 3 24.28 -26.15 -9.97
N LYS A 4 24.38 -24.81 -9.97
CA LYS A 4 24.53 -24.06 -8.72
C LYS A 4 23.26 -24.29 -7.88
N GLN A 5 23.44 -24.54 -6.58
CA GLN A 5 22.29 -24.70 -5.69
C GLN A 5 21.53 -23.38 -5.61
N SER A 6 20.21 -23.42 -5.42
CA SER A 6 19.34 -22.24 -5.40
C SER A 6 19.80 -21.16 -4.41
N THR A 7 20.48 -21.57 -3.34
CA THR A 7 21.08 -20.72 -2.31
C THR A 7 22.27 -19.90 -2.81
N ASP A 8 23.09 -20.45 -3.70
CA ASP A 8 24.28 -19.76 -4.25
C ASP A 8 23.88 -18.58 -5.14
N ILE A 9 22.73 -18.69 -5.80
CA ILE A 9 22.18 -17.62 -6.64
C ILE A 9 21.65 -16.49 -5.76
N LEU A 10 20.93 -16.80 -4.68
CA LEU A 10 20.40 -15.80 -3.75
C LEU A 10 21.52 -15.03 -3.04
N ASN A 11 22.60 -15.72 -2.66
CA ASN A 11 23.77 -15.11 -2.02
C ASN A 11 24.60 -14.23 -2.96
N ALA A 12 24.46 -14.40 -4.28
CA ALA A 12 25.11 -13.58 -5.28
C ALA A 12 24.36 -12.26 -5.56
N ILE A 13 23.14 -12.09 -5.03
CA ILE A 13 22.40 -10.85 -5.15
C ILE A 13 23.08 -9.78 -4.27
N PRO A 14 23.46 -8.61 -4.82
CA PRO A 14 24.03 -7.54 -4.04
C PRO A 14 23.10 -7.17 -2.88
N LYS A 15 23.64 -7.15 -1.66
CA LYS A 15 22.88 -6.70 -0.50
C LYS A 15 22.58 -5.21 -0.67
N ALA A 16 21.30 -4.87 -0.61
CA ALA A 16 20.87 -3.49 -0.60
C ALA A 16 21.39 -2.76 0.65
N ASP A 17 21.91 -1.55 0.49
CA ASP A 17 22.23 -0.69 1.62
C ASP A 17 20.94 -0.08 2.17
N SER A 18 20.36 -0.76 3.16
CA SER A 18 19.11 -0.34 3.79
C SER A 18 19.19 1.07 4.38
N LYS A 19 20.36 1.53 4.86
CA LYS A 19 20.51 2.87 5.44
C LYS A 19 20.49 3.95 4.37
N ALA A 20 21.23 3.75 3.28
CA ALA A 20 21.24 4.68 2.15
C ALA A 20 19.84 4.80 1.53
N ILE A 21 19.13 3.68 1.38
CA ILE A 21 17.76 3.64 0.85
C ILE A 21 16.80 4.38 1.79
N GLN A 22 16.86 4.11 3.10
CA GLN A 22 16.00 4.77 4.08
C GLN A 22 16.22 6.30 4.11
N SER A 23 17.47 6.73 4.07
CA SER A 23 17.82 8.17 4.03
C SER A 23 17.29 8.85 2.76
N ALA A 24 17.45 8.22 1.59
CA ALA A 24 16.93 8.74 0.32
C ALA A 24 15.39 8.81 0.33
N TYR A 25 14.73 7.82 0.92
CA TYR A 25 13.28 7.79 1.10
C TYR A 25 12.78 8.94 1.99
N GLU A 26 13.40 9.14 3.16
CA GLU A 26 13.07 10.24 4.07
C GLU A 26 13.29 11.61 3.43
N GLN A 27 14.38 11.77 2.67
CA GLN A 27 14.67 13.01 1.96
C GLN A 27 13.60 13.31 0.90
N ALA A 28 13.22 12.33 0.08
CA ALA A 28 12.16 12.49 -0.92
C ALA A 28 10.82 12.84 -0.25
N LEU A 29 10.48 12.18 0.85
CA LEU A 29 9.26 12.44 1.62
C LEU A 29 9.24 13.80 2.31
N SER A 30 10.39 14.36 2.70
CA SER A 30 10.44 15.67 3.37
C SER A 30 9.90 16.80 2.49
N SER A 31 10.12 16.70 1.18
CA SER A 31 9.61 17.62 0.16
C SER A 31 8.21 17.26 -0.37
N PHE A 32 7.70 16.06 -0.08
CA PHE A 32 6.42 15.61 -0.61
C PHE A 32 5.25 16.05 0.26
N ARG A 33 4.49 17.05 -0.24
CA ARG A 33 3.35 17.68 0.45
C ARG A 33 1.98 17.34 -0.14
N HIS A 34 1.94 16.44 -1.12
CA HIS A 34 0.71 16.03 -1.77
C HIS A 34 0.11 14.80 -1.11
N LYS A 35 -1.18 14.59 -1.34
CA LYS A 35 -1.88 13.35 -0.99
C LYS A 35 -2.10 12.55 -2.26
N VAL A 36 -1.70 11.29 -2.24
CA VAL A 36 -1.87 10.37 -3.37
C VAL A 36 -3.15 9.59 -3.15
N ILE A 37 -4.08 9.71 -4.08
CA ILE A 37 -5.35 9.00 -4.03
C ILE A 37 -5.36 8.05 -5.21
N VAL A 38 -5.44 6.76 -4.91
CA VAL A 38 -5.45 5.71 -5.94
C VAL A 38 -6.87 5.21 -6.11
N LEU A 39 -7.37 5.29 -7.35
CA LEU A 39 -8.67 4.74 -7.72
C LEU A 39 -8.40 3.39 -8.39
N ASP A 40 -8.71 2.30 -7.72
CA ASP A 40 -8.42 0.94 -8.19
C ASP A 40 -9.67 0.07 -8.12
N ASP A 41 -9.77 -0.90 -9.02
CA ASP A 41 -10.94 -1.77 -9.15
C ASP A 41 -10.80 -3.09 -8.40
N ASP A 42 -9.57 -3.59 -8.32
CA ASP A 42 -9.28 -4.91 -7.78
C ASP A 42 -8.05 -4.83 -6.88
N PRO A 43 -8.25 -4.64 -5.58
CA PRO A 43 -7.17 -4.27 -4.70
C PRO A 43 -6.46 -5.53 -4.18
N THR A 44 -6.28 -6.55 -5.02
CA THR A 44 -5.48 -7.74 -4.70
C THR A 44 -4.01 -7.42 -4.45
N GLY A 45 -3.55 -6.20 -4.75
CA GLY A 45 -2.21 -5.70 -4.44
C GLY A 45 -2.04 -5.04 -3.06
N ILE A 46 -3.10 -4.53 -2.42
CA ILE A 46 -2.95 -3.82 -1.11
C ILE A 46 -2.71 -4.79 0.06
N GLN A 47 -3.00 -6.08 -0.10
CA GLN A 47 -2.74 -7.11 0.90
C GLN A 47 -1.25 -7.44 1.13
N THR A 48 -0.35 -6.81 0.38
CA THR A 48 1.11 -6.87 0.58
C THR A 48 1.73 -5.54 1.01
N VAL A 49 0.93 -4.48 1.20
CA VAL A 49 1.40 -3.14 1.53
C VAL A 49 0.97 -2.75 2.94
N HIS A 50 1.94 -2.41 3.80
CA HIS A 50 1.68 -1.94 5.15
C HIS A 50 1.45 -0.41 5.18
N GLY A 51 0.52 0.04 6.03
CA GLY A 51 0.38 1.46 6.36
C GLY A 51 -0.45 2.31 5.39
N VAL A 52 -1.29 1.69 4.56
CA VAL A 52 -2.15 2.41 3.62
C VAL A 52 -3.61 2.03 3.82
N SER A 53 -4.48 3.03 3.94
CA SER A 53 -5.93 2.83 4.06
C SER A 53 -6.57 2.58 2.71
N PHE A 54 -7.63 1.76 2.68
CA PHE A 54 -8.47 1.58 1.51
C PHE A 54 -9.95 1.75 1.89
N PHE A 55 -10.70 2.39 1.00
CA PHE A 55 -12.12 2.66 1.14
C PHE A 55 -12.88 1.88 0.08
N THR A 56 -13.92 1.17 0.50
CA THR A 56 -14.70 0.28 -0.37
C THR A 56 -15.90 0.98 -1.00
N ASP A 57 -16.11 2.26 -0.70
CA ASP A 57 -17.26 3.05 -1.11
C ASP A 57 -16.84 4.50 -1.40
N TRP A 58 -17.77 5.24 -2.01
CA TRP A 58 -17.60 6.61 -2.49
C TRP A 58 -18.37 7.62 -1.66
N SER A 59 -18.72 7.28 -0.41
CA SER A 59 -19.41 8.22 0.46
C SER A 59 -18.53 9.44 0.75
N GLU A 60 -19.18 10.59 0.96
CA GLU A 60 -18.48 11.83 1.30
C GLU A 60 -17.68 11.64 2.59
N GLU A 61 -18.24 10.90 3.55
CA GLU A 61 -17.60 10.56 4.82
C GLU A 61 -16.34 9.70 4.64
N SER A 62 -16.35 8.73 3.72
CA SER A 62 -15.16 7.91 3.40
C SER A 62 -14.07 8.75 2.75
N ILE A 63 -14.45 9.65 1.82
CA ILE A 63 -13.51 10.54 1.14
C ILE A 63 -12.91 11.52 2.15
N GLU A 64 -13.73 12.17 2.97
CA GLU A 64 -13.29 13.10 4.01
C GLU A 64 -12.35 12.41 5.01
N ALA A 65 -12.70 11.20 5.47
CA ALA A 65 -11.83 10.41 6.32
C ALA A 65 -10.47 10.12 5.67
N GLY A 66 -10.46 9.78 4.37
CA GLY A 66 -9.22 9.59 3.61
C GLY A 66 -8.36 10.85 3.55
N PHE A 67 -8.97 12.02 3.37
CA PHE A 67 -8.26 13.31 3.37
C PHE A 67 -7.73 13.72 4.76
N LEU A 68 -8.45 13.40 5.83
CA LEU A 68 -8.06 13.74 7.22
C LEU A 68 -6.98 12.84 7.81
N GLU A 69 -6.68 11.68 7.22
CA GLU A 69 -5.67 10.77 7.75
C GLU A 69 -4.22 11.29 7.64
N ASP A 70 -3.36 10.92 8.58
CA ASP A 70 -1.92 11.29 8.53
C ASP A 70 -1.18 10.62 7.37
N SER A 71 -1.70 9.49 6.87
CA SER A 71 -1.11 8.81 5.72
C SER A 71 -1.19 9.70 4.49
N ARG A 72 -0.08 9.79 3.75
CA ARG A 72 0.00 10.57 2.50
C ARG A 72 -0.62 9.84 1.31
N MET A 73 -1.14 8.64 1.50
CA MET A 73 -1.75 7.84 0.45
C MET A 73 -2.94 7.04 0.98
N PHE A 74 -3.97 6.89 0.15
CA PHE A 74 -5.07 5.94 0.38
C PHE A 74 -5.70 5.51 -0.94
N PHE A 75 -6.46 4.41 -0.89
CA PHE A 75 -7.14 3.82 -2.04
C PHE A 75 -8.66 4.03 -1.93
N ILE A 76 -9.33 4.25 -3.04
CA ILE A 76 -10.80 4.15 -3.17
C ILE A 76 -11.10 3.10 -4.22
N LEU A 77 -11.94 2.13 -3.87
CA LEU A 77 -12.31 1.05 -4.78
C LEU A 77 -13.43 1.48 -5.73
N THR A 78 -13.23 1.31 -7.03
CA THR A 78 -14.22 1.67 -8.06
C THR A 78 -15.36 0.64 -8.20
N ASN A 79 -15.25 -0.55 -7.57
CA ASN A 79 -16.29 -1.59 -7.50
C ASN A 79 -16.86 -2.04 -8.87
N SER A 80 -16.03 -2.21 -9.91
CA SER A 80 -16.52 -2.58 -11.25
C SER A 80 -16.74 -4.09 -11.45
N ARG A 81 -16.22 -4.99 -10.59
CA ARG A 81 -16.27 -6.46 -10.82
C ARG A 81 -17.34 -7.25 -10.08
N SER A 82 -18.04 -6.69 -9.10
CA SER A 82 -18.99 -7.48 -8.30
C SER A 82 -19.98 -6.63 -7.52
N MET A 83 -20.81 -5.86 -8.22
CA MET A 83 -22.04 -5.33 -7.62
C MET A 83 -23.13 -6.41 -7.60
N THR A 84 -22.99 -7.37 -6.70
CA THR A 84 -24.15 -8.04 -6.11
C THR A 84 -24.05 -7.86 -4.60
N GLU A 85 -25.05 -7.13 -4.08
CA GLU A 85 -25.30 -6.83 -2.68
C GLU A 85 -24.51 -5.67 -2.05
N LYS A 86 -25.24 -4.57 -1.89
CA LYS A 86 -25.07 -3.45 -0.96
C LYS A 86 -24.36 -3.87 0.34
N LYS A 87 -23.03 -3.88 0.32
CA LYS A 87 -22.21 -4.18 1.49
C LYS A 87 -21.92 -2.87 2.23
N LEU A 88 -22.18 -2.88 3.52
CA LEU A 88 -21.97 -1.79 4.48
C LEU A 88 -20.56 -1.18 4.30
N PRO A 89 -20.37 0.15 4.44
CA PRO A 89 -19.06 0.80 4.32
C PRO A 89 -18.09 0.19 5.35
N LEU A 90 -17.24 -0.74 4.89
CA LEU A 90 -16.27 -1.43 5.73
C LEU A 90 -14.98 -0.62 5.70
N ARG A 91 -14.89 0.36 6.61
CA ARG A 91 -13.63 1.02 6.93
C ARG A 91 -12.68 -0.01 7.52
N THR A 92 -11.75 -0.52 6.72
CA THR A 92 -10.74 -1.46 7.20
C THR A 92 -9.40 -0.75 7.28
N LYS A 93 -9.11 -0.11 8.43
CA LYS A 93 -7.71 0.21 8.76
C LYS A 93 -7.02 -1.12 9.09
N GLN A 94 -6.25 -1.66 8.16
CA GLN A 94 -5.32 -2.73 8.53
C GLN A 94 -4.14 -2.14 9.28
N SER A 95 -4.29 -2.00 10.60
CA SER A 95 -3.14 -1.98 11.52
C SER A 95 -2.82 -3.42 11.87
N GLN A 96 -1.85 -4.03 11.18
CA GLN A 96 -1.26 -5.25 11.73
C GLN A 96 -0.34 -4.86 12.89
N GLN A 97 -0.50 -5.53 14.03
CA GLN A 97 0.35 -5.38 15.21
C GLN A 97 1.82 -5.62 14.81
N PRO A 98 2.79 -4.91 15.41
CA PRO A 98 4.19 -5.19 15.15
C PRO A 98 4.51 -6.62 15.59
N LEU A 99 5.26 -7.34 14.76
CA LEU A 99 5.98 -8.56 15.14
C LEU A 99 6.99 -8.27 16.26
#